data_AF-A0A642V6J3-F1
#
_entry.id   AF-A0A642V6J3-F1
#
_cell.length_a   1.000
_cell.length_b   1.000
_cell.length_c   1.000
_cell.angle_alpha   90.00
_cell.angle_beta   90.00
_cell.angle_gamma   90.00
#
_symmetry.space_group_name_H-M   'P 1'
#
loop_
_entity.id
_entity.type
_entity.pdbx_description
1 polymer ?
#
loop_
_entity_poly.entity_id
_entity_poly.type
_entity_poly.pdbx_seq_one_letter_code
_entity_poly.pdbx_strand_id
1 'polypeptide(L)'
;MFWMMVIGRGIAGVGAGGEYPVCSTGATEATDEQDKTRNRRGFIVGMIGDFAIDSGFVFSGVVIIIVIYCYNQTESSGIWRVCFGLGIVLPLFVFYFRVKTTNSTQYKKHAIRKNVPYMLVLKRYWKPMVGTCLTWFLYDFVTYPFGLFSSTIVSQLNSENSNVKNIGFATLINVFLLPGCFIGSYLMDKIGRKNTMMAGFFSQAVLGFILGGAIGPIQTVVPLFLILYGIFLGLGEMGPGVTTFLISAESYPTPLRGHLFGLSAAVGKAGAAIGTEVFTPIQTSIGKVRKQQQLEKLPTNMNPGR
;
A
#
# COMPACT_ATOMS: atom_id res chain seq x y z
N MET A 1 25.04 12.43 -4.60
CA MET A 1 23.68 12.26 -5.18
C MET A 1 22.68 11.62 -4.22
N PHE A 2 23.08 10.67 -3.35
CA PHE A 2 22.16 10.00 -2.41
C PHE A 2 21.40 10.98 -1.50
N TRP A 3 22.08 11.98 -0.90
CA TRP A 3 21.44 13.01 -0.06
C TRP A 3 20.34 13.82 -0.77
N MET A 4 20.51 14.14 -2.06
CA MET A 4 19.49 14.85 -2.84
C MET A 4 18.22 14.01 -3.01
N MET A 5 18.36 12.70 -3.22
CA MET A 5 17.21 11.79 -3.27
C MET A 5 16.53 11.64 -1.91
N VAL A 6 17.31 11.61 -0.82
CA VAL A 6 16.75 11.57 0.55
C VAL A 6 15.92 12.81 0.84
N ILE A 7 16.46 14.01 0.57
CA ILE A 7 15.74 15.27 0.78
C ILE A 7 14.52 15.35 -0.14
N GLY A 8 14.68 15.06 -1.43
CA GLY A 8 13.59 15.10 -2.41
C GLY A 8 12.44 14.15 -2.05
N ARG A 9 12.75 12.91 -1.66
CA ARG A 9 11.75 11.95 -1.17
C ARG A 9 11.13 12.37 0.16
N GLY A 10 11.89 13.00 1.05
CA GLY A 10 11.37 13.57 2.28
C GLY A 10 10.31 14.64 2.03
N ILE A 11 10.60 15.60 1.14
CA ILE A 11 9.65 16.65 0.75
C ILE A 11 8.40 16.06 0.08
N ALA A 12 8.60 15.14 -0.87
CA ALA A 12 7.48 14.46 -1.55
C ALA A 12 6.63 13.65 -0.55
N GLY A 13 7.26 13.00 0.43
CA GLY A 13 6.59 12.26 1.50
C GLY A 13 5.76 13.16 2.41
N VAL A 14 6.27 14.34 2.79
CA VAL A 14 5.50 15.34 3.55
C VAL A 14 4.30 15.85 2.75
N GLY A 15 4.49 16.13 1.45
CA GLY A 15 3.40 16.56 0.57
C GLY A 15 2.31 15.50 0.44
N ALA A 16 2.69 14.27 0.10
CA ALA A 16 1.77 13.14 -0.01
C ALA A 16 1.05 12.87 1.33
N GLY A 17 1.78 12.90 2.46
CA GLY A 17 1.21 12.70 3.80
C GLY A 17 0.24 13.80 4.24
N GLY A 18 0.38 15.02 3.74
CA GLY A 18 -0.57 16.11 4.00
C GLY A 18 -1.84 16.00 3.14
N GLU A 19 -1.70 15.59 1.88
CA GLU A 19 -2.83 15.44 0.96
C GLU A 19 -3.71 14.22 1.31
N TYR A 20 -3.08 13.13 1.73
CA TYR A 20 -3.72 11.86 2.05
C TYR A 20 -4.92 11.97 3.01
N PRO A 21 -4.80 12.54 4.23
CA PRO A 21 -5.94 12.72 5.13
C PRO A 21 -6.98 13.68 4.56
N VAL A 22 -6.56 14.76 3.90
CA VAL A 22 -7.47 15.81 3.41
C VAL A 22 -8.35 15.28 2.28
N CYS A 23 -7.79 14.50 1.35
CA CYS A 23 -8.54 13.91 0.25
C CYS A 23 -9.55 12.88 0.75
N SER A 24 -9.16 11.97 1.64
CA SER A 24 -10.09 10.96 2.18
C SER A 24 -11.22 11.58 2.99
N THR A 25 -10.95 12.60 3.82
CA THR A 25 -11.99 13.30 4.57
C THR A 25 -12.87 14.17 3.69
N GLY A 26 -12.28 14.85 2.71
CA GLY A 26 -13.03 15.68 1.75
C GLY A 26 -13.98 14.85 0.88
N ALA A 27 -13.51 13.73 0.34
CA ALA A 27 -14.34 12.81 -0.44
C ALA A 27 -15.49 12.25 0.40
N THR A 28 -15.17 11.81 1.62
CA THR A 28 -16.15 11.35 2.61
C THR A 28 -17.23 12.41 2.88
N GLU A 29 -16.82 13.66 3.17
CA GLU A 29 -17.76 14.74 3.48
C GLU A 29 -18.60 15.13 2.29
N ALA A 30 -18.02 15.16 1.08
CA ALA A 30 -18.75 15.43 -0.15
C ALA A 30 -19.80 14.36 -0.44
N THR A 31 -19.51 13.08 -0.15
CA THR A 31 -20.51 12.00 -0.27
C THR A 31 -21.63 12.08 0.76
N ASP A 32 -21.41 12.75 1.90
CA ASP A 32 -22.44 12.96 2.92
C ASP A 32 -23.40 14.11 2.54
N GLU A 33 -23.10 14.94 1.53
CA GLU A 33 -23.95 16.07 1.11
C GLU A 33 -25.14 15.65 0.24
N GLN A 34 -25.10 14.49 -0.42
CA GLN A 34 -26.18 14.01 -1.28
C GLN A 34 -26.73 12.67 -0.78
N ASP A 35 -28.05 12.60 -0.57
CA ASP A 35 -28.71 11.38 -0.07
C ASP A 35 -28.49 10.16 -0.98
N LYS A 36 -28.39 10.37 -2.30
CA LYS A 36 -28.19 9.29 -3.29
C LYS A 36 -26.80 8.67 -3.21
N THR A 37 -25.77 9.44 -2.85
CA THR A 37 -24.37 8.97 -2.82
C THR A 37 -23.98 8.47 -1.44
N ARG A 38 -24.71 8.85 -0.39
CA ARG A 38 -24.50 8.39 0.99
C ARG A 38 -24.51 6.86 1.14
N ASN A 39 -25.42 6.17 0.46
CA ASN A 39 -25.52 4.71 0.49
C ASN A 39 -24.42 4.01 -0.32
N ARG A 40 -23.70 4.74 -1.17
CA ARG A 40 -22.59 4.26 -2.01
C ARG A 40 -21.24 4.87 -1.58
N ARG A 41 -21.20 5.40 -0.36
CA ARG A 41 -20.04 6.11 0.16
C ARG A 41 -18.80 5.22 0.19
N GLY A 42 -18.95 3.96 0.57
CA GLY A 42 -17.80 3.06 0.64
C GLY A 42 -17.19 2.81 -0.72
N PHE A 43 -18.03 2.59 -1.73
CA PHE A 43 -17.60 2.45 -3.11
C PHE A 43 -16.91 3.72 -3.62
N ILE A 44 -17.53 4.89 -3.44
CA ILE A 44 -16.98 6.16 -3.95
C ILE A 44 -15.64 6.51 -3.29
N VAL A 45 -15.55 6.40 -1.96
CA VAL A 45 -14.33 6.72 -1.22
C VAL A 45 -13.20 5.74 -1.55
N GLY A 46 -13.50 4.45 -1.70
CA GLY A 46 -12.53 3.45 -2.13
C GLY A 46 -12.01 3.71 -3.56
N MET A 47 -12.90 4.11 -4.48
CA MET A 47 -12.52 4.44 -5.87
C MET A 47 -11.71 5.73 -5.99
N ILE A 48 -12.02 6.76 -5.20
CA ILE A 48 -11.30 8.05 -5.24
C ILE A 48 -9.97 7.98 -4.48
N GLY A 49 -9.91 7.19 -3.40
CA GLY A 49 -8.73 7.03 -2.57
C GLY A 49 -7.82 5.93 -3.11
N ASP A 50 -8.12 4.70 -2.71
CA ASP A 50 -7.22 3.55 -2.83
C ASP A 50 -7.03 3.13 -4.29
N PHE A 51 -8.12 3.05 -5.07
CA PHE A 51 -8.04 2.68 -6.48
C PHE A 51 -7.19 3.66 -7.29
N ALA A 52 -7.23 4.95 -6.95
CA ALA A 52 -6.41 5.97 -7.58
C ALA A 52 -4.92 5.81 -7.23
N ILE A 53 -4.62 5.44 -5.98
CA ILE A 53 -3.25 5.14 -5.52
C ILE A 53 -2.71 3.91 -6.26
N ASP A 54 -3.48 2.83 -6.29
CA ASP A 54 -3.09 1.57 -6.95
C ASP A 54 -2.90 1.74 -8.46
N SER A 55 -3.77 2.53 -9.08
CA SER A 55 -3.62 2.92 -10.49
C SER A 55 -2.29 3.63 -10.71
N GLY A 56 -1.91 4.52 -9.78
CA GLY A 56 -0.61 5.18 -9.79
C GLY A 56 0.57 4.20 -9.79
N PHE A 57 0.52 3.13 -9.00
CA PHE A 57 1.55 2.09 -8.99
C PHE A 57 1.67 1.35 -10.32
N VAL A 58 0.54 1.02 -10.96
CA VAL A 58 0.52 0.36 -12.27
C VAL A 58 1.03 1.29 -13.36
N PHE A 59 0.53 2.53 -13.42
CA PHE A 59 0.97 3.52 -14.40
C PHE A 59 2.46 3.84 -14.26
N SER A 60 2.97 3.95 -13.02
CA SER A 60 4.39 4.17 -12.78
C SER A 60 5.24 3.02 -13.35
N GLY A 61 4.80 1.78 -13.20
CA GLY A 61 5.46 0.58 -13.76
C GLY A 61 5.50 0.58 -15.29
N VAL A 62 4.40 0.98 -15.94
CA VAL A 62 4.34 1.11 -17.40
C VAL A 62 5.24 2.24 -17.90
N VAL A 63 5.21 3.40 -17.26
CA VAL A 63 6.03 4.56 -17.65
C VAL A 63 7.52 4.24 -17.57
N ILE A 64 7.99 3.59 -16.49
CA ILE A 64 9.42 3.25 -16.37
C ILE A 64 9.87 2.26 -17.46
N ILE A 65 9.02 1.29 -17.86
CA ILE A 65 9.33 0.35 -18.94
C ILE A 65 9.46 1.10 -20.28
N ILE A 66 8.53 2.02 -20.58
CA ILE A 66 8.58 2.84 -21.80
C ILE A 66 9.85 3.68 -21.82
N VAL A 67 10.19 4.34 -20.70
CA VAL A 67 11.41 5.15 -20.61
C VAL A 67 12.66 4.30 -20.81
N ILE A 68 12.76 3.11 -20.20
CA ILE A 68 13.91 2.21 -20.40
C ILE A 68 14.01 1.79 -21.88
N TYR A 69 12.88 1.53 -22.55
CA TYR A 69 12.87 1.19 -23.96
C TYR A 69 13.36 2.34 -24.84
N CYS A 70 12.95 3.59 -24.55
CA CYS A 70 13.47 4.78 -25.23
C CYS A 70 14.99 4.98 -25.05
N TYR A 71 15.56 4.45 -23.96
CA TYR A 71 17.01 4.45 -23.70
C TYR A 71 17.73 3.21 -24.27
N ASN A 72 17.09 2.45 -25.17
CA ASN A 72 17.65 1.22 -25.75
C ASN A 72 18.11 0.19 -24.69
N GLN A 73 17.42 0.12 -23.55
CA GLN A 73 17.76 -0.75 -22.41
C GLN A 73 19.14 -0.48 -21.79
N THR A 74 19.73 0.69 -22.05
CA THR A 74 21.00 1.09 -21.44
C THR A 74 20.77 1.67 -20.05
N GLU A 75 21.61 1.29 -19.09
CA GLU A 75 21.56 1.86 -17.74
C GLU A 75 22.11 3.29 -17.76
N SER A 76 21.21 4.27 -17.81
CA SER A 76 21.56 5.69 -17.83
C SER A 76 20.98 6.44 -16.64
N SER A 77 21.76 7.39 -16.10
CA SER A 77 21.27 8.34 -15.09
C SER A 77 20.12 9.22 -15.60
N GLY A 78 19.88 9.26 -16.91
CA GLY A 78 18.73 9.96 -17.49
C GLY A 78 17.38 9.34 -17.14
N ILE A 79 17.31 8.02 -16.95
CA ILE A 79 16.05 7.27 -16.79
C ILE A 79 15.26 7.78 -15.58
N TRP A 80 15.89 7.82 -14.39
CA TRP A 80 15.20 8.25 -13.18
C TRP A 80 14.76 9.72 -13.29
N ARG A 81 15.58 10.60 -13.88
CA ARG A 81 15.27 12.03 -14.05
C ARG A 81 14.04 12.23 -14.92
N VAL A 82 13.95 11.51 -16.04
CA VAL A 82 12.79 11.55 -16.93
C VAL A 82 11.55 11.00 -16.24
N CYS A 83 11.67 9.89 -15.49
CA CYS A 83 10.54 9.36 -14.73
C CYS A 83 9.99 10.35 -13.69
N PHE A 84 10.86 11.02 -12.92
CA PHE A 84 10.44 12.08 -11.99
C PHE A 84 9.86 13.30 -12.72
N GLY A 85 10.45 13.67 -13.86
CA GLY A 85 9.96 14.76 -14.70
C GLY A 85 8.56 14.51 -15.26
N LEU A 86 8.28 13.29 -15.72
CA LEU A 86 6.94 12.89 -16.15
C LEU A 86 5.96 12.82 -14.97
N GLY A 87 6.44 12.35 -13.81
CA GLY A 87 5.65 12.24 -12.59
C GLY A 87 5.15 13.57 -12.05
N ILE A 88 5.79 14.71 -12.37
CA ILE A 88 5.36 16.04 -11.89
C ILE A 88 4.14 16.58 -12.65
N VAL A 89 3.87 16.08 -13.85
CA VAL A 89 2.82 16.62 -14.74
C VAL A 89 1.44 16.45 -14.13
N LEU A 90 1.14 15.26 -13.58
CA LEU A 90 -0.15 14.98 -12.96
C LEU A 90 -0.41 15.83 -11.70
N PRO A 91 0.52 15.93 -10.72
CA PRO A 91 0.37 16.84 -9.59
C PRO A 91 0.17 18.30 -9.99
N LEU A 92 0.89 18.81 -10.98
CA LEU A 92 0.72 20.20 -11.45
C LEU A 92 -0.67 20.44 -12.05
N PHE A 93 -1.16 19.47 -12.83
CA PHE A 93 -2.51 19.52 -13.37
C PHE A 93 -3.57 19.48 -12.25
N VAL A 94 -3.42 18.58 -11.27
CA VAL A 94 -4.33 18.50 -10.11
C VAL A 94 -4.25 19.77 -9.26
N PHE A 95 -3.07 20.34 -9.06
CA PHE A 95 -2.87 21.58 -8.31
C PHE A 95 -3.71 22.73 -8.86
N TYR A 96 -3.79 22.86 -10.19
CA TYR A 96 -4.64 23.86 -10.84
C TYR A 96 -6.13 23.72 -10.45
N PHE A 97 -6.66 22.49 -10.43
CA PHE A 97 -8.04 22.23 -10.01
C PHE A 97 -8.22 22.36 -8.50
N ARG A 98 -7.19 22.02 -7.72
CA ARG A 98 -7.21 22.10 -6.27
C ARG A 98 -7.38 23.53 -5.78
N VAL A 99 -6.72 24.50 -6.42
CA VAL A 99 -6.88 25.93 -6.12
C VAL A 99 -8.31 26.42 -6.32
N LYS A 100 -9.08 25.78 -7.21
CA LYS A 100 -10.49 26.14 -7.49
C LYS A 100 -11.51 25.40 -6.63
N THR A 101 -11.09 24.41 -5.83
CA THR A 101 -12.00 23.54 -5.08
C THR A 101 -12.51 24.26 -3.82
N THR A 102 -13.82 24.26 -3.61
CA THR A 102 -14.45 24.85 -2.42
C THR A 102 -14.64 23.80 -1.33
N ASN A 103 -14.36 24.14 -0.07
CA ASN A 103 -14.57 23.25 1.07
C ASN A 103 -16.04 22.83 1.23
N SER A 104 -16.25 21.61 1.72
CA SER A 104 -17.58 21.04 1.99
C SER A 104 -18.41 21.95 2.91
N THR A 105 -19.73 21.91 2.73
CA THR A 105 -20.70 22.61 3.60
C THR A 105 -20.60 22.14 5.05
N GLN A 106 -20.35 20.85 5.25
CA GLN A 106 -20.17 20.24 6.57
C GLN A 106 -18.94 20.77 7.30
N TYR A 107 -17.82 20.92 6.60
CA TYR A 107 -16.62 21.55 7.14
C TYR A 107 -16.89 23.02 7.47
N LYS A 108 -17.49 23.79 6.56
CA LYS A 108 -17.81 25.21 6.81
C LYS A 108 -18.69 25.42 8.04
N LYS A 109 -19.66 24.52 8.26
CA LYS A 109 -20.63 24.63 9.35
C LYS A 109 -20.09 24.19 10.71
N HIS A 110 -19.23 23.16 10.76
CA HIS A 110 -18.82 22.54 12.02
C HIS A 110 -17.32 22.65 12.34
N ALA A 111 -16.50 23.26 11.46
CA ALA A 111 -15.06 23.39 11.70
C ALA A 111 -14.75 24.16 12.99
N ILE A 112 -13.98 23.53 13.89
CA ILE A 112 -13.44 24.17 15.07
C ILE A 112 -12.22 24.99 14.64
N ARG A 113 -12.36 26.33 14.61
CA ARG A 113 -11.30 27.23 14.15
C ARG A 113 -10.22 27.53 15.20
N LYS A 114 -10.56 27.47 16.49
CA LYS A 114 -9.65 27.74 17.62
C LYS A 114 -9.95 26.81 18.79
N ASN A 115 -8.92 26.45 19.56
CA ASN A 115 -9.00 25.70 20.81
C ASN A 115 -9.67 24.33 20.68
N VAL A 116 -9.08 23.43 19.88
CA VAL A 116 -9.54 22.03 19.80
C VAL A 116 -9.33 21.34 21.15
N PRO A 117 -10.39 20.81 21.80
CA PRO A 117 -10.27 20.23 23.14
C PRO A 117 -9.75 18.78 23.09
N TYR A 118 -8.46 18.60 22.72
CA TYR A 118 -7.86 17.28 22.49
C TYR A 118 -8.05 16.28 23.64
N MET A 119 -8.02 16.73 24.89
CA MET A 119 -8.23 15.85 26.05
C MET A 119 -9.64 15.24 26.10
N LEU A 120 -10.67 16.04 25.80
CA LEU A 120 -12.06 15.55 25.75
C LEU A 120 -12.26 14.63 24.55
N VAL A 121 -11.64 14.96 23.43
CA VAL A 121 -11.64 14.13 22.22
C VAL A 121 -11.05 12.76 22.52
N LEU A 122 -9.87 12.72 23.16
CA LEU A 122 -9.21 11.49 23.53
C LEU A 122 -10.09 10.67 24.48
N LYS A 123 -10.60 11.28 25.56
CA LYS A 123 -11.45 10.58 26.55
C LYS A 123 -12.72 9.99 25.92
N ARG A 124 -13.30 10.63 24.90
CA ARG A 124 -14.52 10.18 24.23
C ARG A 124 -14.27 9.18 23.10
N TYR A 125 -13.21 9.36 22.32
CA TYR A 125 -12.97 8.62 21.07
C TYR A 125 -11.78 7.66 21.12
N TRP A 126 -11.18 7.41 22.29
CA TRP A 126 -10.02 6.50 22.41
C TRP A 126 -10.29 5.08 21.88
N LYS A 127 -11.51 4.53 22.05
CA LYS A 127 -11.84 3.17 21.58
C LYS A 127 -11.79 3.05 20.04
N PRO A 128 -12.54 3.87 19.27
CA PRO A 128 -12.39 3.89 17.81
C PRO A 128 -10.98 4.26 17.36
N MET A 129 -10.30 5.15 18.11
CA MET A 129 -8.96 5.60 17.77
C MET A 129 -7.93 4.47 17.86
N VAL A 130 -7.91 3.73 18.97
CA VAL A 130 -7.04 2.56 19.12
C VAL A 130 -7.37 1.50 18.08
N GLY A 131 -8.66 1.25 17.80
CA GLY A 131 -9.08 0.27 16.79
C GLY A 131 -8.57 0.61 15.39
N THR A 132 -8.79 1.85 14.93
CA THR A 132 -8.34 2.28 13.60
C THR A 132 -6.82 2.34 13.50
N CYS A 133 -6.12 2.86 14.52
CA CYS A 133 -4.66 2.92 14.54
C CYS A 133 -4.04 1.52 14.50
N LEU A 134 -4.53 0.59 15.32
CA LEU A 134 -3.99 -0.76 15.41
C LEU A 134 -4.22 -1.54 14.12
N THR A 135 -5.43 -1.47 13.56
CA THR A 135 -5.73 -2.13 12.28
C THR A 135 -4.85 -1.60 11.16
N TRP A 136 -4.68 -0.27 11.06
CA TRP A 136 -3.83 0.33 10.04
C TRP A 136 -2.36 -0.04 10.23
N PHE A 137 -1.88 -0.02 11.47
CA PHE A 137 -0.54 -0.48 11.81
C PHE A 137 -0.30 -1.91 11.35
N LEU A 138 -1.19 -2.84 11.71
CA LEU A 138 -1.04 -4.26 11.40
C LEU A 138 -1.07 -4.51 9.89
N TYR A 139 -1.94 -3.82 9.17
CA TYR A 139 -2.00 -3.92 7.72
C TYR A 139 -0.73 -3.36 7.06
N ASP A 140 -0.32 -2.14 7.40
CA ASP A 140 0.87 -1.51 6.81
C ASP A 140 2.16 -2.29 7.18
N PHE A 141 2.23 -2.85 8.39
CA PHE A 141 3.35 -3.71 8.83
C PHE A 141 3.55 -4.93 7.92
N VAL A 142 2.47 -5.49 7.39
CA VAL A 142 2.49 -6.66 6.51
C VAL A 142 2.65 -6.23 5.05
N THR A 143 1.79 -5.34 4.57
CA THR A 143 1.65 -5.04 3.14
C THR A 143 2.87 -4.33 2.56
N TYR A 144 3.50 -3.41 3.30
CA TYR A 144 4.65 -2.66 2.79
C TYR A 144 5.87 -3.55 2.51
N PRO A 145 6.32 -4.43 3.43
CA PRO A 145 7.40 -5.36 3.14
C PRO A 145 7.10 -6.26 1.94
N PHE A 146 5.90 -6.87 1.88
CA PHE A 146 5.52 -7.72 0.76
C PHE A 146 5.45 -6.93 -0.56
N GLY A 147 4.99 -5.69 -0.55
CA GLY A 147 5.00 -4.81 -1.72
C GLY A 147 6.42 -4.44 -2.17
N LEU A 148 7.25 -3.95 -1.24
CA LEU A 148 8.61 -3.46 -1.51
C LEU A 148 9.55 -4.57 -2.00
N PHE A 149 9.52 -5.72 -1.34
CA PHE A 149 10.41 -6.83 -1.67
C PHE A 149 9.85 -7.73 -2.79
N SER A 150 8.66 -7.46 -3.33
CA SER A 150 8.09 -8.21 -4.47
C SER A 150 9.05 -8.30 -5.65
N SER A 151 9.62 -7.17 -6.08
CA SER A 151 10.59 -7.08 -7.18
C SER A 151 11.88 -7.84 -6.89
N THR A 152 12.34 -7.83 -5.63
CA THR A 152 13.54 -8.56 -5.20
C THR A 152 13.29 -10.06 -5.21
N ILE A 153 12.14 -10.51 -4.70
CA ILE A 153 11.74 -11.92 -4.72
C ILE A 153 11.63 -12.40 -6.17
N VAL A 154 11.00 -11.61 -7.04
CA VAL A 154 10.88 -11.93 -8.46
C VAL A 154 12.24 -11.96 -9.17
N SER A 155 13.15 -11.04 -8.86
CA SER A 155 14.50 -11.03 -9.45
C SER A 155 15.32 -12.27 -9.10
N GLN A 156 15.05 -12.91 -7.95
CA GLN A 156 15.71 -14.16 -7.55
C GLN A 156 15.17 -15.37 -8.32
N LEU A 157 13.98 -15.27 -8.91
CA LEU A 157 13.33 -16.33 -9.67
C LEU A 157 13.66 -16.30 -11.16
N ASN A 158 14.17 -15.16 -11.66
CA ASN A 158 14.50 -14.99 -13.06
C ASN A 158 16.00 -15.24 -13.29
N SER A 159 16.34 -16.31 -14.02
CA SER A 159 17.71 -16.70 -14.35
C SER A 159 18.37 -15.77 -15.38
N GLU A 160 17.57 -15.04 -16.16
CA GLU A 160 18.03 -14.01 -17.09
C GLU A 160 17.86 -12.65 -16.39
N ASN A 161 18.95 -12.08 -15.85
CA ASN A 161 19.02 -10.81 -15.11
C ASN A 161 18.60 -9.56 -15.95
N SER A 162 17.40 -9.57 -16.52
CA SER A 162 16.83 -8.45 -17.28
C SER A 162 16.00 -7.57 -16.33
N ASN A 163 16.50 -6.37 -16.07
CA ASN A 163 15.81 -5.37 -15.25
C ASN A 163 14.39 -5.05 -15.79
N VAL A 164 14.21 -5.06 -17.11
CA VAL A 164 12.91 -4.81 -17.75
C VAL A 164 11.91 -5.91 -17.41
N LYS A 165 12.32 -7.19 -17.44
CA LYS A 165 11.44 -8.31 -17.07
C LYS A 165 11.04 -8.23 -15.60
N ASN A 166 11.97 -7.91 -14.71
CA ASN A 166 11.69 -7.78 -13.27
C ASN A 166 10.70 -6.66 -12.97
N ILE A 167 10.86 -5.50 -13.61
CA ILE A 167 9.92 -4.38 -13.50
C ILE A 167 8.55 -4.75 -14.10
N GLY A 168 8.54 -5.46 -15.23
CA GLY A 168 7.31 -5.96 -15.85
C GLY A 168 6.52 -6.90 -14.94
N PHE A 169 7.19 -7.83 -14.28
CA PHE A 169 6.57 -8.74 -13.32
C PHE A 169 6.08 -8.02 -12.05
N ALA A 170 6.84 -7.06 -11.51
CA ALA A 170 6.36 -6.24 -10.40
C ALA A 170 5.12 -5.41 -10.81
N THR A 171 5.10 -4.88 -12.03
CA THR A 171 3.94 -4.18 -12.59
C THR A 171 2.74 -5.11 -12.74
N LEU A 172 2.95 -6.34 -13.20
CA LEU A 172 1.91 -7.36 -13.31
C LEU A 172 1.31 -7.70 -11.95
N ILE A 173 2.14 -7.87 -10.92
CA ILE A 173 1.66 -8.05 -9.54
C ILE A 173 0.81 -6.85 -9.12
N ASN A 174 1.24 -5.63 -9.45
CA ASN A 174 0.50 -4.42 -9.09
C ASN A 174 -0.88 -4.32 -9.75
N VAL A 175 -1.08 -4.93 -10.92
CA VAL A 175 -2.39 -4.97 -11.59
C VAL A 175 -3.43 -5.71 -10.75
N PHE A 176 -3.04 -6.66 -9.89
CA PHE A 176 -3.96 -7.37 -9.01
C PHE A 176 -4.50 -6.52 -7.85
N LEU A 177 -3.86 -5.40 -7.50
CA LEU A 177 -4.39 -4.46 -6.51
C LEU A 177 -5.70 -3.82 -6.99
N LEU A 178 -5.78 -3.45 -8.28
CA LEU A 178 -6.94 -2.80 -8.88
C LEU A 178 -8.27 -3.58 -8.74
N PRO A 179 -8.38 -4.86 -9.16
CA PRO A 179 -9.59 -5.64 -8.94
C PRO A 179 -9.83 -5.89 -7.45
N GLY A 180 -8.76 -6.05 -6.65
CA GLY A 180 -8.85 -6.16 -5.20
C GLY A 180 -9.60 -4.97 -4.58
N CYS A 181 -9.07 -3.77 -4.80
CA CYS A 181 -9.67 -2.51 -4.35
C CYS A 181 -11.10 -2.33 -4.88
N PHE A 182 -11.36 -2.60 -6.17
CA PHE A 182 -12.71 -2.46 -6.74
C PHE A 182 -13.72 -3.40 -6.06
N ILE A 183 -13.37 -4.68 -5.90
CA ILE A 183 -14.21 -5.68 -5.24
C ILE A 183 -14.41 -5.29 -3.78
N GLY A 184 -13.36 -4.87 -3.08
CA GLY A 184 -13.42 -4.42 -1.70
C GLY A 184 -14.36 -3.23 -1.51
N SER A 185 -14.19 -2.21 -2.36
CA SER A 185 -15.03 -1.01 -2.42
C SER A 185 -16.50 -1.35 -2.61
N TYR A 186 -16.80 -2.31 -3.49
CA TYR A 186 -18.17 -2.79 -3.70
C TYR A 186 -18.70 -3.60 -2.51
N LEU A 187 -17.89 -4.50 -1.93
CA LEU A 187 -18.29 -5.33 -0.79
C LEU A 187 -18.57 -4.49 0.47
N MET A 188 -17.83 -3.42 0.70
CA MET A 188 -18.03 -2.54 1.86
C MET A 188 -19.45 -1.98 1.98
N ASP A 189 -20.10 -1.68 0.85
CA ASP A 189 -21.48 -1.20 0.84
C ASP A 189 -22.51 -2.34 0.88
N LYS A 190 -22.14 -3.57 0.50
CA LYS A 190 -23.05 -4.73 0.48
C LYS A 190 -23.06 -5.52 1.78
N ILE A 191 -21.89 -5.91 2.30
CA ILE A 191 -21.75 -6.76 3.49
C ILE A 191 -21.33 -5.97 4.74
N GLY A 192 -21.02 -4.68 4.57
CA GLY A 192 -20.60 -3.79 5.64
C GLY A 192 -19.08 -3.76 5.83
N ARG A 193 -18.58 -2.63 6.36
CA ARG A 193 -17.15 -2.30 6.42
C ARG A 193 -16.33 -3.31 7.24
N LYS A 194 -16.86 -3.67 8.43
CA LYS A 194 -16.20 -4.64 9.33
C LYS A 194 -16.10 -6.03 8.71
N ASN A 195 -17.15 -6.49 8.04
CA ASN A 195 -17.18 -7.83 7.44
C ASN A 195 -16.22 -7.92 6.25
N THR A 196 -16.16 -6.88 5.40
CA THR A 196 -15.18 -6.79 4.32
C THR A 196 -13.74 -6.83 4.86
N MET A 197 -13.46 -6.09 5.93
CA MET A 197 -12.13 -6.08 6.56
C MET A 197 -11.75 -7.47 7.10
N MET A 198 -12.65 -8.12 7.84
CA MET A 198 -12.41 -9.48 8.37
C MET A 198 -12.21 -10.50 7.24
N ALA A 199 -13.02 -10.43 6.17
CA ALA A 199 -12.90 -11.32 5.03
C ALA A 199 -11.56 -11.17 4.30
N GLY A 200 -11.09 -9.94 4.08
CA GLY A 200 -9.80 -9.72 3.44
C GLY A 200 -8.62 -10.14 4.30
N PHE A 201 -8.59 -9.77 5.59
CA PHE A 201 -7.51 -10.25 6.48
C PHE A 201 -7.49 -11.77 6.60
N PHE A 202 -8.64 -12.40 6.74
CA PHE A 202 -8.73 -13.86 6.85
C PHE A 202 -8.26 -14.55 5.57
N SER A 203 -8.75 -14.12 4.41
CA SER A 203 -8.36 -14.70 3.12
C SER A 203 -6.88 -14.45 2.79
N GLN A 204 -6.37 -13.25 3.08
CA GLN A 204 -4.95 -12.91 2.95
C GLN A 204 -4.10 -13.77 3.90
N ALA A 205 -4.52 -14.00 5.15
CA ALA A 205 -3.80 -14.85 6.09
C ALA A 205 -3.75 -16.31 5.64
N VAL A 206 -4.87 -16.86 5.16
CA VAL A 206 -4.94 -18.23 4.61
C VAL A 206 -4.01 -18.37 3.42
N LEU A 207 -4.07 -17.46 2.46
CA LEU A 207 -3.22 -17.51 1.27
C LEU A 207 -1.74 -17.27 1.61
N GLY A 208 -1.46 -16.37 2.55
CA GLY A 208 -0.11 -16.14 3.07
C GLY A 208 0.48 -17.37 3.75
N PHE A 209 -0.33 -18.13 4.51
CA PHE A 209 0.08 -19.39 5.11
C PHE A 209 0.40 -20.45 4.05
N ILE A 210 -0.42 -20.56 3.00
CA ILE A 210 -0.19 -21.47 1.86
C ILE A 210 1.10 -21.08 1.12
N LEU A 211 1.27 -19.80 0.81
CA LEU A 211 2.47 -19.27 0.13
C LEU A 211 3.73 -19.52 0.95
N GLY A 212 3.68 -19.31 2.27
CA GLY A 212 4.80 -19.56 3.17
C GLY A 212 5.14 -21.04 3.30
N GLY A 213 4.13 -21.90 3.48
CA GLY A 213 4.31 -23.34 3.66
C GLY A 213 4.74 -24.08 2.39
N ALA A 214 4.23 -23.67 1.23
CA ALA A 214 4.50 -24.29 -0.07
C ALA A 214 5.44 -23.46 -0.95
N ILE A 215 6.24 -22.57 -0.36
CA ILE A 215 7.07 -21.63 -1.13
C ILE A 215 8.04 -22.34 -2.10
N GLY A 216 8.56 -23.52 -1.73
CA GLY A 216 9.48 -24.31 -2.55
C GLY A 216 8.89 -24.69 -3.92
N PRO A 217 7.82 -25.51 -3.97
CA PRO A 217 7.19 -25.89 -5.23
C PRO A 217 6.50 -24.73 -5.96
N ILE A 218 6.12 -23.66 -5.26
CA ILE A 218 5.51 -22.49 -5.92
C ILE A 218 6.58 -21.67 -6.65
N GLN A 219 7.76 -21.49 -6.05
CA GLN A 219 8.85 -20.71 -6.65
C GLN A 219 9.47 -21.37 -7.88
N THR A 220 9.36 -22.69 -8.05
CA THR A 220 9.85 -23.37 -9.26
C THR A 220 9.03 -23.01 -10.52
N VAL A 221 7.77 -22.60 -10.34
CA VAL A 221 6.89 -22.19 -11.44
C VAL A 221 6.63 -20.69 -11.33
N VAL A 222 7.49 -19.88 -11.96
CA VAL A 222 7.45 -18.40 -11.86
C VAL A 222 6.06 -17.81 -12.13
N PRO A 223 5.32 -18.20 -13.20
CA PRO A 223 3.98 -17.64 -13.45
C PRO A 223 2.98 -17.95 -12.32
N LEU A 224 3.06 -19.14 -11.72
CA LEU A 224 2.22 -19.54 -10.60
C LEU A 224 2.49 -18.67 -9.38
N PHE A 225 3.78 -18.44 -9.07
CA PHE A 225 4.17 -17.53 -7.99
C PHE A 225 3.61 -16.12 -8.21
N LEU A 226 3.77 -15.55 -9.41
CA LEU A 226 3.30 -14.20 -9.72
C LEU A 226 1.79 -14.05 -9.54
N ILE A 227 1.00 -15.03 -10.00
CA ILE A 227 -0.46 -15.01 -9.87
C ILE A 227 -0.88 -15.13 -8.41
N LEU A 228 -0.36 -16.12 -7.68
CA LEU A 228 -0.73 -16.32 -6.28
C LEU A 228 -0.30 -15.14 -5.40
N TYR A 229 0.87 -14.57 -5.67
CA TYR A 229 1.38 -13.40 -4.95
C TYR A 229 0.57 -12.13 -5.28
N GLY A 230 0.20 -11.94 -6.54
CA GLY A 230 -0.71 -10.87 -6.97
C GLY A 230 -2.07 -10.99 -6.28
N ILE A 231 -2.67 -12.18 -6.25
CA ILE A 231 -3.92 -12.44 -5.53
C ILE A 231 -3.76 -12.17 -4.03
N PHE A 232 -2.63 -12.57 -3.42
CA PHE A 232 -2.35 -12.29 -2.01
C PHE A 232 -2.35 -10.78 -1.70
N LEU A 233 -1.68 -9.97 -2.51
CA LEU A 233 -1.70 -8.51 -2.35
C LEU A 233 -3.09 -7.94 -2.64
N GLY A 234 -3.75 -8.39 -3.71
CA GLY A 234 -5.10 -7.95 -4.07
C GLY A 234 -6.16 -8.27 -3.00
N LEU A 235 -6.04 -9.39 -2.28
CA LEU A 235 -6.90 -9.71 -1.14
C LEU A 235 -6.67 -8.76 0.05
N GLY A 236 -5.43 -8.31 0.22
CA GLY A 236 -5.09 -7.25 1.18
C GLY A 236 -5.77 -5.92 0.83
N GLU A 237 -5.74 -5.53 -0.45
CA GLU A 237 -6.45 -4.33 -0.91
C GLU A 237 -7.97 -4.46 -0.79
N MET A 238 -8.51 -5.63 -1.14
CA MET A 238 -9.95 -5.91 -1.06
C MET A 238 -10.51 -5.75 0.36
N GLY A 239 -9.76 -6.13 1.39
CA GLY A 239 -10.18 -5.95 2.77
C GLY A 239 -9.56 -4.73 3.40
N PRO A 240 -8.47 -4.92 4.18
CA PRO A 240 -7.89 -3.88 5.00
C PRO A 240 -7.37 -2.66 4.24
N GLY A 241 -6.96 -2.78 2.97
CA GLY A 241 -6.59 -1.63 2.13
C GLY A 241 -7.70 -0.60 2.11
N VAL A 242 -8.79 -0.89 1.40
CA VAL A 242 -9.91 0.07 1.25
C VAL A 242 -10.68 0.34 2.55
N THR A 243 -10.84 -0.67 3.40
CA THR A 243 -11.70 -0.55 4.60
C THR A 243 -11.06 0.29 5.70
N THR A 244 -9.73 0.30 5.82
CA THR A 244 -9.06 1.04 6.90
C THR A 244 -9.19 2.55 6.71
N PHE A 245 -9.12 3.05 5.47
CA PHE A 245 -9.39 4.45 5.16
C PHE A 245 -10.83 4.82 5.55
N LEU A 246 -11.79 4.04 5.06
CA LEU A 246 -13.19 4.38 5.23
C LEU A 246 -13.61 4.32 6.70
N ILE A 247 -13.22 3.28 7.43
CA ILE A 247 -13.52 3.15 8.86
C ILE A 247 -12.86 4.28 9.65
N SER A 248 -11.63 4.67 9.31
CA SER A 248 -10.98 5.82 9.94
C SER A 248 -11.74 7.12 9.67
N ALA A 249 -12.27 7.32 8.45
CA ALA A 249 -13.08 8.50 8.14
C ALA A 249 -14.48 8.47 8.79
N GLU A 250 -15.12 7.30 8.88
CA GLU A 250 -16.46 7.10 9.46
C GLU A 250 -16.47 7.15 10.99
N SER A 251 -15.39 6.72 11.63
CA SER A 251 -15.30 6.60 13.10
C SER A 251 -15.22 7.94 13.84
N TYR A 252 -14.90 9.02 13.12
CA TYR A 252 -14.60 10.32 13.72
C TYR A 252 -15.60 11.40 13.29
N PRO A 253 -15.94 12.32 14.21
CA PRO A 253 -16.85 13.43 13.91
C PRO A 253 -16.18 14.42 12.94
N THR A 254 -16.96 14.99 12.02
CA THR A 254 -16.49 15.91 10.96
C THR A 254 -15.45 16.94 11.41
N PRO A 255 -15.62 17.67 12.54
CA PRO A 255 -14.67 18.72 12.94
C PRO A 255 -13.27 18.21 13.29
N LEU A 256 -13.15 16.94 13.66
CA LEU A 256 -11.93 16.32 14.15
C LEU A 256 -11.45 15.18 13.25
N ARG A 257 -12.25 14.84 12.24
CA ARG A 257 -12.02 13.70 11.35
C ARG A 257 -10.63 13.77 10.71
N GLY A 258 -10.25 14.92 10.15
CA GLY A 258 -8.92 15.10 9.54
C GLY A 258 -7.77 14.86 10.52
N HIS A 259 -7.91 15.30 11.78
CA HIS A 259 -6.86 15.14 12.79
C HIS A 259 -6.71 13.68 13.22
N LEU A 260 -7.82 13.04 13.58
CA LEU A 260 -7.81 11.66 14.08
C LEU A 260 -7.52 10.66 12.96
N PHE A 261 -8.02 10.91 11.74
CA PHE A 261 -7.64 10.15 10.55
C PHE A 261 -6.14 10.27 10.28
N GLY A 262 -5.60 11.50 10.31
CA GLY A 262 -4.18 11.75 10.11
C GLY A 262 -3.32 11.03 11.15
N LEU A 263 -3.75 10.99 12.41
CA LEU A 263 -3.08 10.20 13.45
C LEU A 263 -3.12 8.69 13.14
N SER A 264 -4.29 8.14 12.78
CA SER A 264 -4.40 6.72 12.40
C SER A 264 -3.50 6.38 11.21
N ALA A 265 -3.45 7.25 10.20
CA ALA A 265 -2.59 7.09 9.04
C ALA A 265 -1.10 7.17 9.42
N ALA A 266 -0.72 8.09 10.30
CA ALA A 266 0.66 8.21 10.78
C ALA A 266 1.11 6.95 11.54
N VAL A 267 0.24 6.38 12.38
CA VAL A 267 0.50 5.10 13.07
C VAL A 267 0.59 3.96 12.06
N GLY A 268 -0.24 3.94 11.02
CA GLY A 268 -0.11 3.02 9.88
C GLY A 268 1.28 3.09 9.24
N LYS A 269 1.74 4.29 8.85
CA LYS A 269 3.08 4.46 8.25
C LYS A 269 4.23 4.13 9.19
N ALA A 270 4.06 4.29 10.50
CA ALA A 270 5.02 3.74 11.47
C ALA A 270 5.07 2.21 11.41
N GLY A 271 3.90 1.54 11.26
CA GLY A 271 3.81 0.10 10.99
C GLY A 271 4.57 -0.31 9.72
N ALA A 272 4.39 0.42 8.62
CA ALA A 272 5.13 0.19 7.37
C ALA A 272 6.65 0.25 7.56
N ALA A 273 7.14 1.28 8.26
CA ALA A 273 8.56 1.46 8.52
C ALA A 273 9.12 0.31 9.39
N ILE A 274 8.47 0.02 10.51
CA ILE A 274 8.90 -1.05 11.42
C ILE A 274 8.85 -2.41 10.72
N GLY A 275 7.77 -2.71 9.99
CA GLY A 275 7.64 -3.97 9.24
C GLY A 275 8.76 -4.15 8.22
N THR A 276 9.11 -3.08 7.50
CA THR A 276 10.18 -3.12 6.49
C THR A 276 11.55 -3.40 7.12
N GLU A 277 11.87 -2.73 8.23
CA GLU A 277 13.13 -2.93 8.94
C GLU A 277 13.23 -4.32 9.60
N VAL A 278 12.11 -4.85 10.12
CA VAL A 278 12.07 -6.17 10.76
C VAL A 278 12.13 -7.31 9.73
N PHE A 279 11.65 -7.09 8.51
CA PHE A 279 11.63 -8.12 7.47
C PHE A 279 13.04 -8.57 7.04
N THR A 280 14.00 -7.64 6.92
CA THR A 280 15.36 -7.96 6.47
C THR A 280 16.12 -8.93 7.41
N PRO A 281 16.11 -8.74 8.75
CA PRO A 281 16.64 -9.73 9.69
C PRO A 281 15.95 -11.09 9.59
N ILE A 282 14.62 -11.13 9.46
CA ILE A 282 13.85 -12.38 9.35
C ILE A 282 14.27 -13.17 8.09
N GLN A 283 14.39 -12.48 6.95
CA GLN A 283 14.84 -13.11 5.71
C GLN A 283 16.26 -13.68 5.86
N THR A 284 17.14 -12.95 6.55
CA THR A 284 18.52 -13.37 6.79
C THR A 284 18.60 -14.60 7.70
N SER A 285 17.78 -14.67 8.76
CA SER A 285 17.76 -15.83 9.67
C SER A 285 17.21 -17.08 8.97
N ILE A 286 16.12 -16.95 8.21
CA ILE A 286 15.53 -18.08 7.46
C ILE A 286 16.49 -18.56 6.37
N GLY A 287 17.17 -17.64 5.67
CA GLY A 287 18.18 -17.98 4.67
C GLY A 287 19.35 -18.78 5.25
N LYS A 288 19.77 -18.48 6.48
CA LYS A 288 20.81 -19.24 7.21
C LYS A 288 20.33 -20.65 7.56
N VAL A 289 19.10 -20.80 8.06
CA VAL A 289 18.51 -22.12 8.39
C VAL A 289 18.40 -23.00 7.14
N ARG A 290 17.96 -22.44 6.00
CA ARG A 290 17.91 -23.18 4.73
C ARG A 290 19.28 -23.63 4.23
N LYS A 291 20.30 -22.77 4.33
CA LYS A 291 21.68 -23.14 3.99
C LYS A 291 22.20 -24.24 4.90
N GLN A 292 21.92 -24.20 6.20
CA GLN A 292 22.29 -25.26 7.14
C GLN A 292 21.61 -26.60 6.80
N GLN A 293 20.30 -26.59 6.50
CA GLN A 293 19.57 -27.79 6.08
C GLN A 293 20.03 -28.36 4.73
N GLN A 294 20.52 -27.52 3.82
CA GLN A 294 21.14 -27.99 2.57
C GLN A 294 22.53 -28.58 2.81
N LEU A 295 23.30 -28.03 3.75
CA LEU A 295 24.61 -28.54 4.14
C LEU A 295 24.53 -29.89 4.87
N GLU A 296 23.51 -30.10 5.71
CA GLU A 296 23.25 -31.40 6.37
C GLU A 296 22.75 -32.49 5.41
N LYS A 297 22.18 -32.11 4.25
CA LYS A 297 21.72 -33.04 3.21
C LYS A 297 22.80 -33.41 2.19
N LEU A 298 23.99 -32.80 2.26
CA LEU A 298 25.13 -33.26 1.47
C LEU A 298 25.58 -34.62 2.03
N PRO A 299 25.74 -35.66 1.20
CA PRO A 299 26.26 -36.93 1.68
C PRO A 299 27.64 -36.67 2.28
N THR A 300 27.81 -37.02 3.56
CA THR A 300 29.10 -37.18 4.23
C THR A 300 29.85 -38.35 3.60
N ASN A 301 30.24 -38.20 2.33
CA ASN A 301 31.13 -39.10 1.61
C ASN A 301 32.23 -38.25 0.99
N MET A 302 33.12 -37.77 1.85
CA MET A 302 34.54 -37.74 1.54
C MET A 302 35.27 -38.18 2.80
N ASN A 303 35.43 -39.50 2.90
CA ASN A 303 36.49 -40.11 3.68
C ASN A 303 37.81 -39.65 3.02
N PRO A 304 38.61 -38.74 3.62
CA PRO A 304 39.94 -38.48 3.12
C PRO A 304 40.79 -39.65 3.63
N GLY A 305 41.12 -40.57 2.73
CA GLY A 305 41.76 -41.83 3.08
C GLY A 305 42.92 -41.67 4.07
N ARG A 306 42.84 -42.44 5.16
CA ARG A 306 43.91 -43.23 5.78
C ARG A 306 43.31 -44.16 6.83
#